data_AF-A0A7J7JY18-F1
#
_entry.id   AF-A0A7J7JY18-F1
#
_cell.length_a   1.000
_cell.length_b   1.000
_cell.length_c   1.000
_cell.angle_alpha   90.00
_cell.angle_beta   90.00
_cell.angle_gamma   90.00
#
_symmetry.space_group_name_H-M   'P 1'
#
loop_
_entity.id
_entity.type
_entity.pdbx_description
1 polymer ?
#
loop_
_entity_poly.entity_id
_entity_poly.type
_entity_poly.pdbx_seq_one_letter_code
_entity_poly.pdbx_strand_id
1 'polypeptide(L)' 'MPNIKLQSLDGEVFEVDVEIVKQSITIKTMLEDLGVDDDEDEPIPLPNVNAAILKKVIQWCTYHKVKICLSSTTI' A
#
# COMPACT_ATOMS: atom_id res chain seq x y z
N MET A 1 -4.42 -0.30 13.52
CA MET A 1 -4.59 0.13 12.12
C MET A 1 -4.19 -1.08 11.31
N PRO A 2 -5.03 -1.51 10.37
CA PRO A 2 -4.72 -2.70 9.64
C PRO A 2 -3.54 -2.50 8.71
N ASN A 3 -2.69 -3.52 8.70
CA ASN A 3 -1.50 -3.58 7.90
C ASN A 3 -1.70 -4.66 6.84
N ILE A 4 -1.05 -4.48 5.70
CA ILE A 4 -1.05 -5.43 4.61
C ILE A 4 0.37 -5.71 4.19
N LYS A 5 0.64 -6.95 3.83
CA LYS A 5 1.96 -7.41 3.41
C LYS A 5 2.02 -7.39 1.90
N LEU A 6 2.98 -6.66 1.35
CA LEU A 6 3.25 -6.60 -0.09
C LEU A 6 4.61 -7.26 -0.35
N GLN A 7 4.65 -8.27 -1.21
CA GLN A 7 5.89 -8.90 -1.64
C GLN A 7 6.36 -8.29 -2.97
N SER A 8 7.59 -7.80 -3.00
CA SER A 8 8.25 -7.32 -4.21
C SER A 8 8.73 -8.46 -5.10
N LEU A 9 9.10 -8.15 -6.35
CA LEU A 9 9.71 -9.11 -7.29
C LEU A 9 10.97 -9.78 -6.71
N ASP A 10 11.74 -9.04 -5.91
CA ASP A 10 12.97 -9.56 -5.27
C ASP A 10 12.68 -10.51 -4.08
N GLY A 11 11.40 -10.76 -3.79
CA GLY A 11 10.95 -11.60 -2.67
C GLY A 11 10.91 -10.88 -1.33
N GLU A 12 11.28 -9.59 -1.26
CA GLU A 12 11.21 -8.78 -0.04
C GLU A 12 9.77 -8.39 0.28
N VAL A 13 9.36 -8.58 1.53
CA VAL A 13 8.01 -8.30 2.02
C VAL A 13 7.99 -6.99 2.81
N PHE A 14 7.02 -6.14 2.48
CA PHE A 14 6.80 -4.84 3.10
C PHE A 14 5.45 -4.84 3.80
N GLU A 15 5.47 -4.59 5.10
CA GLU A 15 4.26 -4.37 5.87
C GLU A 15 3.90 -2.88 5.83
N VAL A 16 2.72 -2.57 5.30
CA VAL A 16 2.27 -1.20 5.08
C VAL A 16 0.83 -1.03 5.52
N ASP A 17 0.51 0.16 6.00
CA ASP A 17 -0.83 0.49 6.46
C ASP A 17 -1.84 0.48 5.30
N VAL A 18 -2.98 -0.16 5.49
CA VAL A 18 -4.03 -0.30 4.48
C VAL A 18 -4.49 1.06 3.95
N GLU A 19 -4.53 2.09 4.80
CA GLU A 19 -4.92 3.44 4.36
C GLU A 19 -3.85 4.10 3.47
N ILE A 20 -2.56 3.77 3.65
CA ILE A 20 -1.48 4.27 2.79
C ILE A 20 -1.61 3.68 1.39
N VAL A 21 -1.88 2.37 1.30
CA VAL A 21 -2.03 1.68 0.01
C VAL A 21 -3.35 1.98 -0.68
N LYS A 22 -4.43 2.26 0.07
CA LYS A 22 -5.74 2.68 -0.48
C LYS A 22 -5.68 3.99 -1.25
N GLN A 23 -4.65 4.82 -1.06
CA GLN A 23 -4.45 6.02 -1.88
C GLN A 23 -4.01 5.71 -3.31
N SER A 24 -3.36 4.56 -3.53
CA SER A 24 -3.07 4.10 -4.88
C SER A 24 -4.31 3.39 -5.43
N ILE A 25 -4.94 3.98 -6.45
CA ILE A 25 -6.10 3.37 -7.13
C ILE A 25 -5.75 1.95 -7.60
N THR A 26 -4.56 1.75 -8.16
CA THR A 26 -4.10 0.45 -8.64
C THR A 26 -4.02 -0.60 -7.55
N ILE A 27 -3.42 -0.26 -6.39
CA ILE A 27 -3.31 -1.21 -5.28
C ILE A 27 -4.68 -1.45 -4.65
N LYS A 28 -5.48 -0.40 -4.48
CA LYS A 28 -6.86 -0.52 -3.99
C LYS A 28 -7.68 -1.51 -4.83
N THR A 29 -7.67 -1.37 -6.16
CA THR A 29 -8.40 -2.29 -7.05
C THR A 29 -7.84 -3.71 -6.94
N MET A 30 -6.53 -3.90 -6.80
CA MET A 30 -5.97 -5.23 -6.57
C MET A 30 -6.42 -5.85 -5.24
N LEU A 31 -6.55 -5.05 -4.17
CA LEU A 31 -7.08 -5.52 -2.89
C LEU A 31 -8.55 -5.93 -3.00
N GLU A 32 -9.35 -5.10 -3.67
CA GLU A 32 -10.77 -5.36 -3.91
C GLU A 32 -10.99 -6.59 -4.80
N ASP A 33 -10.14 -6.81 -5.81
CA ASP A 33 -10.23 -7.94 -6.74
C ASP A 33 -9.76 -9.27 -6.12
N LEU A 34 -8.69 -9.24 -5.33
CA LEU A 34 -8.18 -10.41 -4.61
C LEU A 34 -9.05 -10.77 -3.40
N GLY A 35 -9.99 -9.91 -2.99
CA GLY A 35 -10.85 -10.14 -1.83
C GLY A 35 -10.09 -10.17 -0.52
N VAL A 36 -8.90 -9.54 -0.47
CA VAL A 36 -8.01 -9.57 0.68
C VAL A 36 -8.64 -8.77 1.80
N ASP A 37 -9.10 -9.49 2.82
CA ASP A 37 -9.68 -8.90 4.02
C ASP A 37 -8.55 -8.41 4.95
N ASP A 38 -8.92 -7.55 5.89
CA ASP A 38 -8.05 -6.81 6.80
C ASP A 38 -7.21 -7.73 7.72
N ASP A 39 -7.54 -9.03 7.73
CA ASP A 39 -7.02 -10.10 8.59
C ASP A 39 -6.17 -11.16 7.84
N GLU A 40 -5.94 -11.02 6.53
CA GLU A 40 -5.13 -12.00 5.79
C GLU A 40 -3.62 -11.74 5.94
N ASP A 41 -2.92 -12.71 6.51
CA ASP A 41 -1.48 -12.67 6.74
C ASP A 41 -0.66 -12.99 5.47
N GLU A 42 -1.33 -13.31 4.36
CA GLU A 42 -0.71 -13.71 3.11
C GLU A 42 -0.20 -12.49 2.31
N PRO A 43 1.11 -12.45 1.95
CA PRO A 43 1.67 -11.30 1.27
C PRO A 43 1.22 -11.24 -0.20
N ILE A 44 0.73 -10.08 -0.64
CA ILE A 44 0.32 -9.85 -2.02
C ILE A 44 1.57 -9.73 -2.91
N PRO A 45 1.75 -10.61 -3.90
CA PRO A 45 2.91 -10.56 -4.77
C PRO A 45 2.76 -9.46 -5.83
N LEU A 46 3.76 -8.60 -5.92
CA LEU A 46 3.93 -7.58 -6.94
C LEU A 46 5.10 -7.96 -7.86
N PRO A 47 4.89 -8.88 -8.83
CA PRO A 47 5.95 -9.44 -9.67
C PRO A 47 6.59 -8.43 -10.63
N ASN A 48 6.03 -7.24 -10.78
CA ASN A 48 6.55 -6.21 -11.68
C ASN A 48 7.22 -5.04 -10.93
N VAL A 49 7.40 -5.15 -9.60
CA VAL A 49 7.92 -4.07 -8.77
C VAL A 49 9.06 -4.57 -7.89
N ASN A 50 10.26 -4.02 -8.10
CA ASN A 50 11.42 -4.32 -7.26
C ASN A 50 11.30 -3.66 -5.87
N ALA A 51 11.98 -4.23 -4.88
CA ALA A 51 11.98 -3.75 -3.49
C ALA A 51 12.34 -2.26 -3.38
N ALA A 52 13.38 -1.82 -4.11
CA ALA A 52 13.83 -0.44 -4.12
C ALA A 52 12.80 0.54 -4.69
N ILE A 53 11.99 0.09 -5.66
CA ILE A 53 10.91 0.88 -6.25
C ILE A 53 9.73 0.92 -5.29
N LEU A 54 9.33 -0.24 -4.75
CA LEU A 54 8.23 -0.36 -3.81
C LEU A 54 8.44 0.52 -2.58
N LYS A 55 9.67 0.57 -2.04
CA LYS A 55 10.04 1.48 -0.95
C LYS A 55 9.80 2.95 -1.28
N LYS A 56 10.14 3.40 -2.50
CA LYS A 56 9.88 4.78 -2.95
C LYS A 56 8.39 5.05 -3.11
N VAL A 57 7.63 4.09 -3.62
CA VAL A 57 6.16 4.18 -3.75
C VAL A 57 5.53 4.32 -2.37
N ILE A 58 5.90 3.48 -1.41
CA ILE A 58 5.40 3.54 -0.03
C ILE A 58 5.72 4.91 0.57
N GLN A 59 6.97 5.37 0.47
CA GLN A 59 7.37 6.70 0.96
C GLN A 59 6.55 7.83 0.31
N TRP A 60 6.28 7.75 -0.99
CA TRP A 60 5.46 8.71 -1.71
C TRP A 60 4.02 8.69 -1.21
N CYS A 61 3.42 7.51 -1.03
CA CYS A 61 2.07 7.32 -0.51
C CYS A 61 1.94 7.84 0.93
N THR A 62 2.92 7.57 1.80
CA THR A 62 2.96 8.09 3.18
C THR A 62 3.00 9.61 3.18
N TYR A 63 3.87 10.23 2.37
CA TYR A 63 4.00 11.68 2.30
C TYR A 63 2.73 12.35 1.75
N HIS A 64 2.06 11.72 0.77
CA HIS A 64 0.81 12.25 0.22
C HIS A 64 -0.41 11.96 1.11
N LYS A 65 -0.37 10.91 1.96
CA LYS A 65 -1.39 10.69 3.03
C LYS A 65 -1.50 11.91 3.91
N VAL A 66 -0.35 12.43 4.34
CA VAL A 66 -0.26 13.61 5.20
C VAL A 66 -0.77 14.85 4.48
N LYS A 67 -0.45 15.04 3.19
CA LYS A 67 -0.94 16.20 2.43
C LYS A 67 -2.45 16.18 2.20
N ILE A 68 -3.01 15.03 1.84
CA ILE A 68 -4.45 14.88 1.63
C ILE A 68 -5.21 15.07 2.96
N CYS A 69 -4.71 14.51 4.07
CA CYS A 69 -5.30 14.71 5.39
C CYS A 69 -5.25 16.18 5.85
N LEU A 70 -4.16 16.91 5.55
CA LEU A 70 -4.07 18.35 5.82
C LEU A 70 -5.00 19.20 4.94
N SER A 71 -5.33 18.73 3.72
CA SER A 71 -6.28 19.43 2.84
C SER A 71 -7.75 19.25 3.23
N SER A 72 -8.09 18.25 4.07
CA SER A 72 -9.46 18.03 4.55
C SER A 72 -9.79 18.72 5.88
N THR A 73 -8.88 19.52 6.46
CA THR A 73 -9.11 20.26 7.73
C THR A 73 -9.37 21.77 7.52
N THR A 74 -9.76 22.19 6.33
CA THR A 74 -10.25 23.56 6.05
C THR A 74 -11.19 23.41 4.85
N ILE A 75 -12.51 23.43 4.96
CA ILE A 75 -13.45 24.34 5.64
C ILE A 75 -14.66 23.52 6.12
#